data_AF-A0A7X8TJ80-F1
#
_entry.id   AF-A0A7X8TJ80-F1
#
_cell.length_a   1.000
_cell.length_b   1.000
_cell.length_c   1.000
_cell.angle_alpha   90.00
_cell.angle_beta   90.00
_cell.angle_gamma   90.00
#
_symmetry.space_group_name_H-M   'P 1'
#
loop_
_entity.id
_entity.type
_entity.pdbx_description
1 polymer ?
#
loop_
_entity_poly.entity_id
_entity_poly.type
_entity_poly.pdbx_seq_one_letter_code
_entity_poly.pdbx_strand_id
1 'polypeptide(L)'
;MRSAVRGLLYPESQAAYSGYSSWRAIAPRGRDEDSLRQFWGPHAEFGVMPVSENETYWYGYVAMPQRSTVADELGAALERFQGWADPVRDVLHRTPAEAVMRHDVHHIPGGVPTYYSGRVVMVGDAAHGFLPTMGQGAATALEDGLCVGRLIGAPVAAGGDLAAALADFDAQRRPRCQSLARRRHRIPAGLRLCRSRSPHRGSHYTCSDPTPPSRPSLITGPTRAHSLHEIPLPGISRATPRGYQKERDNEHNHHVHRDRNDLRALRKLRPGRSLTAAWSHRG
;
A
#
# COMPACT_ATOMS: atom_id res chain seq x y z
N MET A 1 16.36 3.19 -6.23
CA MET A 1 16.68 4.59 -5.87
C MET A 1 18.09 5.07 -6.26
N ARG A 2 19.19 4.37 -5.93
CA ARG A 2 20.57 4.77 -6.27
C ARG A 2 21.10 4.02 -7.52
N SER A 3 20.54 4.32 -8.68
CA SER A 3 20.91 3.63 -9.93
C SER A 3 22.21 4.19 -10.51
N ALA A 4 23.23 3.33 -10.65
CA ALA A 4 24.49 3.69 -11.33
C ALA A 4 24.24 4.04 -12.81
N VAL A 5 23.37 3.28 -13.48
CA VAL A 5 22.96 3.51 -14.87
C VAL A 5 22.33 4.89 -15.04
N ARG A 6 21.42 5.29 -14.14
CA ARG A 6 20.84 6.63 -14.16
C ARG A 6 21.91 7.70 -13.90
N GLY A 7 22.85 7.44 -12.99
CA GLY A 7 23.98 8.35 -12.72
C GLY A 7 24.81 8.64 -13.97
N LEU A 8 25.05 7.62 -14.80
CA LEU A 8 25.79 7.76 -16.05
C LEU A 8 24.99 8.45 -17.16
N LEU A 9 23.72 8.10 -17.32
CA LEU A 9 22.89 8.58 -18.43
C LEU A 9 22.24 9.95 -18.17
N TYR A 10 21.88 10.22 -16.91
CA TYR A 10 21.16 11.43 -16.50
C TYR A 10 21.74 12.00 -15.20
N PRO A 11 22.94 12.61 -15.25
CA PRO A 11 23.57 13.22 -14.07
C PRO A 11 22.67 14.20 -13.32
N GLU A 12 21.81 14.94 -14.04
CA GLU A 12 20.89 15.93 -13.45
C GLU A 12 19.66 15.32 -12.75
N SER A 13 19.35 14.03 -13.00
CA SER A 13 18.15 13.38 -12.45
C SER A 13 18.48 12.51 -11.23
N GLN A 14 19.18 13.08 -10.23
CA GLN A 14 19.54 12.33 -9.03
C GLN A 14 18.42 12.22 -8.01
N ALA A 15 18.56 11.22 -7.14
CA ALA A 15 17.70 11.06 -5.99
C ALA A 15 17.94 12.22 -5.00
N ALA A 16 16.88 12.93 -4.65
CA ALA A 16 16.88 13.99 -3.66
C ALA A 16 16.16 13.54 -2.39
N TYR A 17 16.66 14.00 -1.24
CA TYR A 17 15.97 13.82 0.03
C TYR A 17 14.59 14.47 0.00
N SER A 18 13.58 13.82 0.59
CA SER A 18 12.21 14.31 0.55
C SER A 18 11.89 15.35 1.62
N GLY A 19 12.76 15.52 2.63
CA GLY A 19 12.44 16.25 3.86
C GLY A 19 11.82 15.37 4.95
N TYR A 20 11.72 14.06 4.72
CA TYR A 20 11.08 13.11 5.62
C TYR A 20 11.93 11.85 5.81
N SER A 21 11.80 11.25 6.98
CA SER A 21 12.37 9.94 7.29
C SER A 21 11.25 9.01 7.75
N SER A 22 11.47 7.71 7.61
CA SER A 22 10.48 6.68 7.96
C SER A 22 11.07 5.74 9.01
N TRP A 23 10.44 5.71 10.18
CA TRP A 23 10.58 4.58 11.10
C TRP A 23 9.73 3.42 10.61
N ARG A 24 10.21 2.20 10.84
CA ARG A 24 9.46 0.98 10.57
C ARG A 24 9.97 -0.16 11.43
N ALA A 25 9.08 -1.07 11.78
CA ALA A 25 9.43 -2.32 12.43
C ALA A 25 8.35 -3.39 12.20
N ILE A 26 8.69 -4.63 12.56
CA ILE A 26 7.72 -5.70 12.80
C ILE A 26 7.58 -5.83 14.32
N ALA A 27 6.35 -5.95 14.79
CA ALA A 27 6.02 -6.09 16.20
C ALA A 27 5.01 -7.23 16.42
N PRO A 28 4.91 -7.78 17.65
CA PRO A 28 3.82 -8.68 18.01
C PRO A 28 2.45 -8.06 17.72
N ARG A 29 1.59 -8.82 17.05
CA ARG A 29 0.27 -8.38 16.60
C ARG A 29 -0.66 -8.08 17.78
N GLY A 30 -1.33 -6.93 17.72
CA GLY A 30 -2.39 -6.55 18.64
C GLY A 30 -3.71 -7.28 18.36
N ARG A 31 -4.58 -7.38 19.38
CA ARG A 31 -5.84 -8.14 19.30
C ARG A 31 -6.81 -7.66 18.22
N ASP A 32 -6.74 -6.40 17.82
CA ASP A 32 -7.64 -5.79 16.84
C ASP A 32 -6.89 -5.31 15.61
N GLU A 33 -5.87 -6.01 15.12
CA GLU A 33 -5.08 -5.57 13.96
C GLU A 33 -5.38 -6.43 12.72
N ASP A 34 -6.60 -6.39 12.21
CA ASP A 34 -7.07 -7.28 11.12
C ASP A 34 -6.99 -6.67 9.72
N SER A 35 -6.64 -5.39 9.63
CA SER A 35 -6.58 -4.66 8.37
C SER A 35 -5.53 -3.57 8.43
N LEU A 36 -5.14 -3.07 7.26
CA LEU A 36 -4.35 -1.85 7.15
C LEU A 36 -5.11 -0.69 7.81
N ARG A 37 -4.45 0.00 8.73
CA ARG A 37 -4.92 1.22 9.38
C ARG A 37 -3.91 2.32 9.11
N GLN A 38 -4.41 3.46 8.65
CA GLN A 38 -3.60 4.66 8.44
C GLN A 38 -4.11 5.78 9.34
N PHE A 39 -3.15 6.50 9.91
CA PHE A 39 -3.35 7.64 10.78
C PHE A 39 -2.58 8.82 10.19
N TRP A 40 -3.22 9.98 10.13
CA TRP A 40 -2.60 11.22 9.65
C TRP A 40 -2.60 12.24 10.77
N GLY A 41 -1.49 12.97 10.88
CA GLY A 41 -1.32 14.03 11.86
C GLY A 41 -0.36 15.10 11.33
N PRO A 42 -0.09 16.15 12.13
CA PRO A 42 0.77 17.24 11.71
C PRO A 42 2.17 16.72 11.31
N HIS A 43 2.51 16.93 10.04
CA HIS A 43 3.80 16.55 9.44
C HIS A 43 4.18 15.07 9.60
N ALA A 44 3.19 14.18 9.75
CA ALA A 44 3.44 12.75 9.84
C ALA A 44 2.25 11.90 9.37
N GLU A 45 2.57 10.70 8.94
CA GLU A 45 1.65 9.61 8.66
C GLU A 45 2.14 8.36 9.40
N PHE A 46 1.21 7.58 9.94
CA PHE A 46 1.51 6.32 10.59
C PHE A 46 0.61 5.23 10.05
N GLY A 47 1.19 4.09 9.70
CA GLY A 47 0.44 2.95 9.21
C GLY A 47 0.75 1.69 9.98
N VAL A 48 -0.27 0.85 10.16
CA VAL A 48 -0.19 -0.44 10.84
C VAL A 48 -0.89 -1.47 9.95
N MET A 49 -0.23 -2.59 9.69
CA MET A 49 -0.76 -3.64 8.81
C MET A 49 -0.36 -5.02 9.33
N PRO A 50 -1.31 -5.96 9.52
CA PRO A 50 -0.96 -7.34 9.84
C PRO A 50 -0.16 -7.96 8.69
N VAL A 51 0.91 -8.66 9.03
CA VAL A 51 1.73 -9.42 8.07
C VAL A 51 1.65 -10.93 8.30
N SER A 52 1.23 -11.35 9.49
CA SER A 52 0.94 -12.75 9.83
C SER A 52 -0.13 -12.84 10.92
N GLU A 53 -0.44 -14.05 11.37
CA GLU A 53 -1.32 -14.28 12.53
C GLU A 53 -0.77 -13.67 13.82
N ASN A 54 0.55 -13.53 13.94
CA ASN A 54 1.22 -13.13 15.18
C ASN A 54 2.03 -11.84 15.05
N GLU A 55 2.15 -11.28 13.84
CA GLU A 55 2.99 -10.11 13.58
C GLU A 55 2.27 -9.03 12.79
N THR A 56 2.65 -7.79 13.11
CA THR A 56 2.20 -6.57 12.44
C THR A 56 3.41 -5.76 12.02
N TYR A 57 3.37 -5.28 10.77
CA TYR A 57 4.28 -4.26 10.29
C TYR A 57 3.70 -2.88 10.59
N TRP A 58 4.54 -1.96 11.06
CA TRP A 58 4.17 -0.56 11.16
C TRP A 58 5.23 0.34 10.51
N TYR A 59 4.79 1.52 10.11
CA TYR A 59 5.67 2.60 9.67
C TYR A 59 5.21 3.95 10.23
N GLY A 60 6.16 4.83 10.49
CA GLY A 60 5.94 6.23 10.86
C GLY A 60 6.75 7.13 9.93
N TYR A 61 6.08 7.75 8.97
CA TYR A 61 6.67 8.67 8.01
C TYR A 61 6.57 10.10 8.54
N VAL A 62 7.70 10.72 8.87
CA VAL A 62 7.76 11.97 9.63
C VAL A 62 8.69 12.98 8.98
N ALA A 63 8.34 14.27 9.06
CA ALA A 63 9.27 15.34 8.70
C ALA A 63 10.46 15.31 9.67
N MET A 64 11.68 15.24 9.13
CA MET A 64 12.92 15.14 9.91
C MET A 64 14.07 15.74 9.09
N PRO A 65 15.12 16.30 9.72
CA PRO A 65 16.34 16.63 9.00
C PRO A 65 17.04 15.36 8.47
N GLN A 66 17.63 15.46 7.28
CA GLN A 66 18.38 14.36 6.66
C GLN A 66 19.56 13.95 7.55
N ARG A 67 19.88 12.64 7.59
CA ARG A 67 21.02 12.08 8.35
C ARG A 67 21.01 12.44 9.83
N SER A 68 19.83 12.69 10.40
CA SER A 68 19.69 12.85 11.85
C SER A 68 20.24 11.61 12.56
N THR A 69 21.05 11.83 13.59
CA THR A 69 21.57 10.77 14.46
C THR A 69 20.66 10.65 15.67
N VAL A 70 20.16 9.45 15.94
CA VAL A 70 19.27 9.15 17.06
C VAL A 70 19.83 7.91 17.75
N ALA A 71 20.15 8.02 19.04
CA ALA A 71 20.74 6.92 19.80
C ALA A 71 19.69 5.84 20.17
N ASP A 72 18.48 6.28 20.50
CA ASP A 72 17.33 5.42 20.80
C ASP A 72 16.21 5.71 19.81
N GLU A 73 16.17 4.91 18.73
CA GLU A 73 15.18 5.06 17.66
C GLU A 73 13.75 4.79 18.13
N LEU A 74 13.55 3.84 19.06
CA LEU A 74 12.23 3.54 19.60
C LEU A 74 11.77 4.65 20.56
N GLY A 75 12.65 5.13 21.44
CA GLY A 75 12.37 6.25 22.33
C GLY A 75 12.00 7.52 21.57
N ALA A 76 12.74 7.85 20.51
CA ALA A 76 12.42 8.98 19.64
C ALA A 76 11.07 8.81 18.91
N ALA A 77 10.76 7.59 18.46
CA ALA A 77 9.45 7.30 17.87
C ALA A 77 8.32 7.45 18.90
N LEU A 78 8.47 6.91 20.12
CA LEU A 78 7.51 7.05 21.22
C LEU A 78 7.27 8.53 21.56
N GLU A 79 8.33 9.33 21.68
CA GLU A 79 8.22 10.76 21.91
C GLU A 79 7.47 11.47 20.77
N ARG A 80 7.83 11.16 19.51
CA ARG A 80 7.20 11.76 18.32
C ARG A 80 5.71 11.48 18.22
N PHE A 81 5.28 10.30 18.66
CA PHE A 81 3.91 9.80 18.55
C PHE A 81 3.15 9.79 19.89
N GLN A 82 3.67 10.41 20.94
CA GLN A 82 3.06 10.41 22.29
C GLN A 82 1.60 10.92 22.33
N GLY A 83 1.25 11.87 21.46
CA GLY A 83 -0.10 12.44 21.36
C GLY A 83 -1.01 11.77 20.32
N TRP A 84 -0.58 10.68 19.70
CA TRP A 84 -1.34 9.99 18.66
C TRP A 84 -2.33 8.99 19.25
N ALA A 85 -3.27 8.50 18.44
CA ALA A 85 -4.29 7.55 18.88
C ALA A 85 -3.71 6.29 19.53
N ASP A 86 -4.44 5.70 20.47
CA ASP A 86 -3.99 4.54 21.28
C ASP A 86 -3.39 3.41 20.42
N PRO A 87 -3.96 3.00 19.28
CA PRO A 87 -3.36 1.93 18.46
C PRO A 87 -1.94 2.23 17.96
N VAL A 88 -1.60 3.50 17.75
CA VAL A 88 -0.23 3.92 17.35
C VAL A 88 0.73 3.77 18.53
N ARG A 89 0.32 4.22 19.72
CA ARG A 89 1.16 4.13 20.92
C ARG A 89 1.33 2.68 21.35
N ASP A 90 0.25 1.89 21.29
CA ASP A 90 0.23 0.49 21.67
C ASP A 90 1.19 -0.36 20.83
N VAL A 91 1.23 -0.16 19.51
CA VAL A 91 2.17 -0.92 18.66
C VAL A 91 3.62 -0.53 18.94
N LEU A 92 3.90 0.76 19.19
CA LEU A 92 5.23 1.24 19.56
C LEU A 92 5.69 0.62 20.90
N HIS A 93 4.83 0.62 21.93
CA HIS A 93 5.17 0.04 23.24
C HIS A 93 5.43 -1.47 23.21
N ARG A 94 4.83 -2.20 22.26
CA ARG A 94 5.08 -3.64 22.07
C ARG A 94 6.24 -3.95 21.12
N THR A 95 6.80 -2.94 20.45
CA THR A 95 7.87 -3.13 19.48
C THR A 95 9.21 -3.36 20.20
N PRO A 96 9.95 -4.44 19.91
CA PRO A 96 11.33 -4.60 20.39
C PRO A 96 12.22 -3.48 19.84
N ALA A 97 13.04 -2.87 20.68
CA ALA A 97 13.85 -1.71 20.30
C ALA A 97 14.81 -2.02 19.14
N GLU A 98 15.39 -3.22 19.14
CA GLU A 98 16.29 -3.75 18.11
C GLU A 98 15.62 -3.98 16.75
N ALA A 99 14.29 -4.06 16.71
CA ALA A 99 13.53 -4.24 15.47
C ALA A 99 13.28 -2.90 14.75
N VAL A 100 13.47 -1.76 15.43
CA VAL A 100 13.18 -0.44 14.86
C VAL A 100 14.29 -0.02 13.92
N MET A 101 13.91 0.30 12.69
CA MET A 101 14.81 0.89 11.71
C MET A 101 14.29 2.25 11.26
N ARG A 102 15.20 3.20 11.01
CA ARG A 102 14.90 4.48 10.39
C ARG A 102 15.64 4.65 9.07
N HIS A 103 14.93 5.16 8.06
CA HIS A 103 15.53 5.47 6.75
C HIS A 103 15.09 6.84 6.26
N ASP A 104 16.05 7.60 5.74
CA ASP A 104 15.77 8.84 5.01
C ASP A 104 15.08 8.53 3.69
N VAL A 105 13.93 9.16 3.46
CA VAL A 105 13.16 8.93 2.24
C VAL A 105 13.68 9.83 1.13
N HIS A 106 13.90 9.21 -0.02
CA HIS A 106 14.40 9.87 -1.22
C HIS A 106 13.44 9.64 -2.37
N HIS A 107 13.49 10.54 -3.34
CA HIS A 107 12.71 10.46 -4.57
C HIS A 107 13.51 11.08 -5.71
N ILE A 108 13.07 10.92 -6.95
CA ILE A 108 13.68 11.56 -8.12
C ILE A 108 12.77 12.73 -8.52
N PRO A 109 13.12 13.99 -8.18
CA PRO A 109 12.33 15.14 -8.60
C PRO A 109 12.24 15.21 -10.12
N GLY A 110 11.04 15.42 -10.67
CA GLY A 110 10.83 15.50 -12.12
C GLY A 110 10.94 14.17 -12.89
N GLY A 111 11.56 13.13 -12.31
CA GLY A 111 11.88 11.89 -13.00
C GLY A 111 13.03 12.06 -14.00
N VAL A 112 13.28 11.03 -14.79
CA VAL A 112 14.22 11.09 -15.93
C VAL A 112 13.50 11.55 -17.21
N PRO A 113 14.20 12.19 -18.17
CA PRO A 113 13.59 12.74 -19.38
C PRO A 113 13.07 11.67 -20.35
N THR A 114 13.70 10.50 -20.39
CA THR A 114 13.28 9.31 -21.15
C THR A 114 13.67 8.05 -20.38
N TYR A 115 12.94 6.95 -20.57
CA TYR A 115 13.14 5.68 -19.88
C TYR A 115 14.08 4.74 -20.63
N TYR A 116 14.67 5.19 -21.75
CA TYR A 116 15.66 4.41 -22.49
C TYR A 116 16.78 5.29 -23.06
N SER A 117 17.92 4.69 -23.36
CA SER A 117 19.02 5.30 -24.12
C SER A 117 19.79 4.22 -24.86
N GLY A 118 19.86 4.33 -26.19
CA GLY A 118 20.41 3.28 -27.05
C GLY A 118 19.67 1.96 -26.82
N ARG A 119 20.36 0.95 -26.30
CA ARG A 119 19.80 -0.38 -25.96
C ARG A 119 19.54 -0.57 -24.47
N VAL A 120 19.63 0.48 -23.68
CA VAL A 120 19.42 0.45 -22.23
C VAL A 120 18.01 0.92 -21.91
N VAL A 121 17.28 0.17 -21.10
CA VAL A 121 15.97 0.54 -20.55
C VAL A 121 16.06 0.70 -19.04
N MET A 122 15.38 1.69 -18.47
CA MET A 122 15.28 1.93 -17.05
C MET A 122 13.84 1.68 -16.58
N VAL A 123 13.71 0.97 -15.46
CA VAL A 123 12.43 0.61 -14.86
C VAL A 123 12.45 0.81 -13.35
N GLY A 124 11.26 0.86 -12.75
CA GLY A 124 11.09 1.04 -11.30
C GLY A 124 11.80 2.29 -10.78
N ASP A 125 12.33 2.21 -9.56
CA ASP A 125 13.01 3.33 -8.90
C ASP A 125 14.27 3.83 -9.62
N ALA A 126 14.78 3.12 -10.63
CA ALA A 126 15.86 3.64 -11.47
C ALA A 126 15.35 4.77 -12.38
N ALA A 127 14.12 4.66 -12.88
CA ALA A 127 13.50 5.65 -13.76
C ALA A 127 12.67 6.69 -13.01
N HIS A 128 11.90 6.28 -12.01
CA HIS A 128 10.80 7.13 -11.50
C HIS A 128 10.56 7.09 -10.01
N GLY A 129 11.53 6.64 -9.21
CA GLY A 129 11.38 6.51 -7.75
C GLY A 129 10.69 7.72 -7.10
N PHE A 130 9.50 7.49 -6.54
CA PHE A 130 8.63 8.53 -5.97
C PHE A 130 8.35 8.28 -4.48
N LEU A 131 7.72 9.26 -3.82
CA LEU A 131 7.43 9.19 -2.38
C LEU A 131 6.51 8.00 -2.05
N PRO A 132 6.72 7.31 -0.91
CA PRO A 132 5.98 6.09 -0.57
C PRO A 132 4.53 6.34 -0.14
N THR A 133 4.05 7.59 -0.14
CA THR A 133 2.75 8.03 0.41
C THR A 133 1.52 7.40 -0.25
N MET A 134 1.67 6.70 -1.38
CA MET A 134 0.57 6.00 -2.06
C MET A 134 0.75 4.48 -2.14
N GLY A 135 1.86 3.94 -1.61
CA GLY A 135 2.18 2.52 -1.73
C GLY A 135 2.34 2.00 -3.17
N GLN A 136 2.45 2.88 -4.17
CA GLN A 136 2.42 2.51 -5.59
C GLN A 136 3.78 2.14 -6.18
N GLY A 137 4.89 2.33 -5.46
CA GLY A 137 6.25 2.15 -6.01
C GLY A 137 6.47 0.75 -6.57
N ALA A 138 6.25 -0.27 -5.74
CA ALA A 138 6.43 -1.67 -6.12
C ALA A 138 5.47 -2.10 -7.23
N ALA A 139 4.19 -1.73 -7.13
CA ALA A 139 3.20 -2.04 -8.16
C ALA A 139 3.58 -1.42 -9.52
N THR A 140 4.07 -0.18 -9.52
CA THR A 140 4.50 0.51 -10.74
C THR A 140 5.73 -0.15 -11.36
N ALA A 141 6.69 -0.62 -10.53
CA ALA A 141 7.85 -1.36 -11.02
C ALA A 141 7.45 -2.72 -11.63
N LEU A 142 6.47 -3.41 -11.06
CA LEU A 142 5.92 -4.65 -11.63
C LEU A 142 5.21 -4.40 -12.96
N GLU A 143 4.43 -3.32 -13.06
CA GLU A 143 3.84 -2.89 -14.33
C GLU A 143 4.91 -2.63 -15.39
N ASP A 144 6.04 -2.00 -15.03
CA ASP A 144 7.13 -1.78 -15.97
C ASP A 144 7.71 -3.09 -16.49
N GLY A 145 7.95 -4.08 -15.60
CA GLY A 145 8.46 -5.39 -16.01
C GLY A 145 7.53 -6.09 -17.01
N LEU A 146 6.22 -6.04 -16.77
CA LEU A 146 5.22 -6.54 -17.72
C LEU A 146 5.29 -5.79 -19.05
N CYS A 147 5.38 -4.46 -19.01
CA CYS A 147 5.45 -3.64 -20.21
C CYS A 147 6.76 -3.83 -20.98
N VAL A 148 7.89 -4.09 -20.33
CA VAL A 148 9.13 -4.48 -21.02
C VAL A 148 8.92 -5.77 -21.81
N GLY A 149 8.31 -6.79 -21.21
CA GLY A 149 8.01 -8.04 -21.91
C GLY A 149 7.07 -7.85 -23.10
N ARG A 150 6.00 -7.07 -22.92
CA ARG A 150 4.94 -6.90 -23.94
C ARG A 150 5.27 -5.91 -25.04
N LEU A 151 5.93 -4.80 -24.71
CA LEU A 151 6.19 -3.70 -25.64
C LEU A 151 7.57 -3.78 -26.28
N ILE A 152 8.53 -4.44 -25.63
CA ILE A 152 9.90 -4.61 -26.16
C ILE A 152 10.16 -6.06 -26.52
N GLY A 153 10.04 -6.97 -25.55
CA GLY A 153 10.41 -8.38 -25.72
C GLY A 153 9.67 -9.08 -26.86
N ALA A 154 8.33 -9.07 -26.81
CA ALA A 154 7.52 -9.76 -27.80
C ALA A 154 7.64 -9.17 -29.23
N PRO A 155 7.58 -7.83 -29.44
CA PRO A 155 7.74 -7.26 -30.78
C PRO A 155 9.13 -7.50 -31.38
N VAL A 156 10.19 -7.37 -30.59
CA VAL A 156 11.57 -7.60 -31.07
C VAL A 156 11.80 -9.07 -31.39
N ALA A 157 11.27 -9.99 -30.58
CA ALA A 157 11.35 -11.43 -30.86
C ALA A 157 10.61 -11.82 -32.16
N ALA A 158 9.59 -11.05 -32.56
CA ALA A 158 8.89 -11.21 -33.82
C ALA A 158 9.58 -10.52 -35.02
N GLY A 159 10.80 -10.00 -34.84
CA GLY A 159 11.57 -9.32 -35.89
C GLY A 159 11.28 -7.82 -36.03
N GLY A 160 10.55 -7.22 -35.09
CA GLY A 160 10.30 -5.78 -35.06
C GLY A 160 11.55 -4.94 -34.73
N ASP A 161 11.50 -3.65 -35.05
CA ASP A 161 12.57 -2.71 -34.74
C ASP A 161 12.65 -2.40 -33.24
N LEU A 162 13.85 -2.55 -32.66
CA LEU A 162 14.11 -2.29 -31.24
C LEU A 162 13.92 -0.81 -30.89
N ALA A 163 14.32 0.11 -31.77
CA ALA A 163 14.23 1.53 -31.48
C ALA A 163 12.77 1.99 -31.37
N ALA A 164 11.93 1.55 -32.30
CA ALA A 164 10.48 1.75 -32.25
C ALA A 164 9.86 1.16 -30.97
N ALA A 165 10.21 -0.10 -30.62
CA ALA A 165 9.69 -0.77 -29.43
C ALA A 165 10.07 -0.06 -28.11
N LEU A 166 11.30 0.47 -28.02
CA LEU A 166 11.74 1.26 -26.87
C LEU A 166 11.02 2.61 -26.77
N ALA A 167 10.79 3.27 -27.92
CA ALA A 167 10.03 4.52 -27.98
C ALA A 167 8.57 4.31 -27.52
N ASP A 168 7.93 3.21 -27.95
CA ASP A 168 6.58 2.84 -27.54
C ASP A 168 6.49 2.56 -26.03
N PHE A 169 7.49 1.87 -25.47
CA PHE A 169 7.60 1.66 -24.03
C PHE A 169 7.68 2.98 -23.26
N ASP A 170 8.56 3.91 -23.68
CA ASP A 170 8.70 5.21 -23.04
C ASP A 170 7.42 6.04 -23.13
N ALA A 171 6.80 6.11 -24.31
CA ALA A 171 5.59 6.86 -24.56
C ALA A 171 4.43 6.42 -23.65
N GLN A 172 4.35 5.13 -23.32
CA GLN A 172 3.30 4.60 -22.45
C GLN A 172 3.64 4.72 -20.95
N ARG A 173 4.89 4.42 -20.57
CA ARG A 173 5.26 4.33 -19.15
C ARG A 173 5.64 5.66 -18.53
N ARG A 174 6.37 6.51 -19.24
CA ARG A 174 6.90 7.76 -18.66
C ARG A 174 5.80 8.73 -18.23
N PRO A 175 4.78 9.05 -19.05
CA PRO A 175 3.71 9.96 -18.61
C PRO A 175 2.93 9.44 -17.40
N ARG A 176 2.65 8.12 -17.36
CA ARG A 176 1.93 7.48 -16.24
C ARG A 176 2.74 7.55 -14.95
N CYS A 177 3.99 7.09 -14.99
CA CYS A 177 4.85 7.04 -13.81
C CYS A 177 5.17 8.45 -13.29
N GLN A 178 5.46 9.42 -14.18
CA GLN A 178 5.67 10.81 -13.77
C GLN A 178 4.37 11.46 -13.25
N SER A 179 3.19 11.08 -13.74
CA SER A 179 1.91 11.51 -13.16
C SER A 179 1.77 11.02 -11.71
N LEU A 180 2.12 9.77 -11.43
CA LEU A 180 2.15 9.24 -10.05
C LEU A 180 3.19 9.98 -9.19
N ALA A 181 4.39 10.24 -9.71
CA ALA A 181 5.42 11.00 -8.99
C ALA A 181 5.03 12.46 -8.70
N ARG A 182 4.17 13.06 -9.55
CA ARG A 182 3.58 14.38 -9.35
C ARG A 182 2.43 14.39 -8.35
N ARG A 183 1.72 13.27 -8.15
CA ARG A 183 0.71 13.07 -7.10
C ARG A 183 1.39 12.93 -5.73
N ARG A 184 2.17 13.95 -5.35
CA ARG A 184 2.75 14.04 -4.01
C ARG A 184 1.63 14.41 -3.06
N HIS A 185 1.26 13.49 -2.17
CA HIS A 185 0.64 13.91 -0.93
C HIS A 185 1.71 14.59 -0.10
N ARG A 186 1.77 15.93 -0.12
CA ARG A 186 2.39 16.65 1.00
C ARG A 186 1.51 16.34 2.19
N ILE A 187 2.04 15.70 3.22
CA ILE A 187 1.29 15.52 4.48
C ILE A 187 0.95 16.93 4.98
N PRO A 188 -0.33 17.33 4.97
CA PRO A 188 -0.70 18.70 5.32
C PRO A 188 -0.30 19.00 6.76
N ALA A 189 0.05 20.26 7.06
CA ALA A 189 0.29 20.72 8.44
C ALA A 189 -0.94 20.55 9.35
N GLY A 190 -2.14 20.34 8.77
CA GLY A 190 -3.31 19.88 9.49
C GLY A 190 -4.40 19.37 8.55
N LEU A 191 -4.92 18.16 8.80
CA LEU A 191 -6.31 17.81 8.52
C LEU A 191 -6.78 16.57 9.28
N ARG A 192 -8.08 16.59 9.55
CA ARG A 192 -8.97 15.70 10.32
C ARG A 192 -8.83 14.21 9.97
N LEU A 193 -8.95 13.38 11.01
CA LEU A 193 -9.18 11.94 10.91
C LEU A 193 -10.35 11.64 9.98
N CYS A 194 -10.07 11.05 8.81
CA CYS A 194 -11.07 10.29 8.08
C CYS A 194 -10.93 8.83 8.50
N ARG A 195 -11.78 8.38 9.44
CA ARG A 195 -11.92 6.95 9.73
C ARG A 195 -12.62 6.30 8.52
N SER A 196 -11.96 5.39 7.82
CA SER A 196 -12.68 4.45 6.95
C SER A 196 -13.57 3.58 7.83
N ARG A 197 -14.89 3.82 7.81
CA ARG A 197 -15.87 2.95 8.47
C ARG A 197 -15.97 1.65 7.66
N SER A 198 -15.61 0.52 8.27
CA SER A 198 -16.11 -0.79 7.85
C SER A 198 -17.42 -1.08 8.60
N PRO A 199 -18.44 -1.71 7.99
CA PRO A 199 -19.74 -1.88 8.61
C PRO A 199 -19.75 -3.13 9.50
N HIS A 200 -19.53 -2.96 10.80
CA HIS A 200 -19.92 -3.97 11.78
C HIS A 200 -20.83 -3.38 12.86
N ARG A 201 -21.92 -4.11 13.11
CA ARG A 201 -23.06 -3.79 13.95
C ARG A 201 -22.64 -3.58 15.41
N GLY A 202 -23.29 -2.60 16.03
CA GLY A 202 -23.69 -2.67 17.44
C GLY A 202 -22.65 -2.23 18.47
N SER A 203 -22.56 -0.92 18.72
CA SER A 203 -22.55 -0.40 20.10
C SER A 203 -22.84 1.10 20.08
N HIS A 204 -23.87 1.51 20.82
CA HIS A 204 -24.26 2.89 21.00
C HIS A 204 -23.30 3.57 21.98
N TYR A 205 -22.68 4.68 21.55
CA TYR A 205 -22.16 5.70 22.46
C TYR A 205 -22.57 7.06 21.93
N THR A 206 -23.39 7.76 22.72
CA THR A 206 -23.84 9.12 22.48
C THR A 206 -22.70 10.08 22.73
N CYS A 207 -22.46 11.00 21.80
CA CYS A 207 -21.63 12.18 22.02
C CYS A 207 -22.50 13.41 21.83
N SER A 208 -22.48 14.28 22.83
CA SER A 208 -23.21 15.53 22.92
C SER A 208 -22.74 16.52 21.87
N ASP A 209 -23.63 16.97 21.00
CA ASP A 209 -23.41 18.12 20.12
C ASP A 209 -23.42 19.43 20.93
N PRO A 210 -22.75 20.48 20.41
CA PRO A 210 -23.40 21.78 20.32
C PRO A 210 -23.61 22.18 18.86
N THR A 211 -24.90 22.35 18.55
CA THR A 211 -25.61 23.11 17.49
C THR A 211 -24.83 23.72 16.30
N PRO A 212 -25.31 23.52 15.05
CA PRO A 212 -24.76 24.17 13.84
C PRO A 212 -25.45 25.53 13.55
N PRO A 213 -24.77 26.50 12.90
CA PRO A 213 -25.49 27.60 12.27
C PRO A 213 -26.05 27.19 10.89
N SER A 214 -27.38 27.26 10.80
CA SER A 214 -28.25 27.65 9.67
C SER A 214 -27.86 27.30 8.22
N ARG A 215 -28.58 26.27 7.72
CA ARG A 215 -29.13 25.98 6.37
C ARG A 215 -28.41 26.34 5.04
N PRO A 216 -28.60 25.50 4.00
CA PRO A 216 -27.77 25.43 2.79
C PRO A 216 -28.35 26.17 1.58
N SER A 217 -27.48 26.59 0.66
CA SER A 217 -27.84 26.85 -0.74
C SER A 217 -27.64 25.55 -1.54
N LEU A 218 -28.74 24.98 -2.02
CA LEU A 218 -28.76 23.87 -2.97
C LEU A 218 -28.21 24.35 -4.34
N ILE A 219 -27.12 23.75 -4.80
CA ILE A 219 -26.82 23.64 -6.23
C ILE A 219 -26.87 22.16 -6.57
N THR A 220 -28.02 21.73 -7.10
CA THR A 220 -28.18 20.43 -7.75
C THR A 220 -27.64 20.54 -9.17
N GLY A 221 -26.55 19.82 -9.46
CA GLY A 221 -26.06 19.57 -10.81
C GLY A 221 -25.49 18.15 -10.88
N PRO A 222 -25.78 17.37 -11.94
CA PRO A 222 -25.30 15.99 -12.03
C PRO A 222 -23.79 15.98 -12.28
N THR A 223 -23.02 15.45 -11.34
CA THR A 223 -21.60 15.17 -11.56
C THR A 223 -21.49 14.00 -12.53
N ARG A 224 -21.17 14.30 -13.80
CA ARG A 224 -20.73 13.30 -14.77
C ARG A 224 -19.50 12.57 -14.20
N ALA A 225 -19.58 11.24 -14.15
CA ALA A 225 -18.41 10.39 -13.96
C ALA A 225 -17.43 10.65 -15.10
N HIS A 226 -16.25 11.18 -14.80
CA HIS A 226 -15.15 11.19 -15.75
C HIS A 226 -14.72 9.74 -15.96
N SER A 227 -14.96 9.23 -17.17
CA SER A 227 -14.51 7.91 -17.61
C SER A 227 -13.00 7.78 -17.44
N LEU A 228 -12.59 6.69 -16.81
CA LEU A 228 -11.25 6.15 -16.96
C LEU A 228 -11.07 5.84 -18.45
N HIS A 229 -10.04 6.41 -19.08
CA HIS A 229 -9.61 5.95 -20.39
C HIS A 229 -9.03 4.54 -20.20
N GLU A 230 -9.86 3.54 -20.46
CA GLU A 230 -9.43 2.15 -20.62
C GLU A 230 -8.59 2.04 -21.89
N ILE A 231 -7.42 1.41 -21.76
CA ILE A 231 -6.62 0.95 -22.91
C ILE A 231 -7.39 -0.25 -23.50
N PRO A 232 -7.83 -0.22 -24.77
CA PRO A 232 -8.58 -1.33 -25.33
C PRO A 232 -7.65 -2.53 -25.55
N LEU A 233 -7.93 -3.64 -24.88
CA LEU A 233 -7.30 -4.94 -25.11
C LEU A 233 -8.11 -5.71 -26.17
N PRO A 234 -7.56 -6.09 -27.33
CA PRO A 234 -8.24 -6.99 -28.25
C PRO A 234 -8.15 -8.44 -27.74
N GLY A 235 -9.29 -9.12 -27.62
CA GLY A 235 -9.35 -10.59 -27.56
C GLY A 235 -9.95 -11.27 -26.32
N ILE A 236 -10.61 -10.56 -25.40
CA ILE A 236 -11.27 -11.21 -24.24
C ILE A 236 -12.78 -10.92 -24.27
N SER A 237 -13.57 -11.98 -24.52
CA SER A 237 -15.03 -11.96 -24.44
C SER A 237 -15.51 -11.78 -22.99
N ARG A 238 -16.45 -10.86 -22.76
CA ARG A 238 -17.05 -10.57 -21.44
C ARG A 238 -18.05 -11.67 -21.04
N ALA A 239 -17.77 -12.39 -19.95
CA ALA A 239 -18.79 -13.15 -19.23
C ALA A 239 -19.40 -12.27 -18.13
N THR A 240 -20.70 -11.97 -18.25
CA THR A 240 -21.49 -11.27 -17.22
C THR A 240 -22.03 -12.26 -16.18
N PRO A 241 -21.81 -12.09 -14.88
CA PRO A 241 -22.56 -12.81 -13.85
C PRO A 241 -23.97 -12.22 -13.68
N ARG A 242 -24.97 -13.10 -13.62
CA ARG A 242 -26.38 -12.79 -13.37
C ARG A 242 -26.59 -12.12 -12.01
N GLY A 243 -27.53 -11.18 -11.97
CA GLY A 243 -27.85 -10.32 -10.83
C GLY A 243 -28.45 -11.05 -9.62
N TYR A 244 -28.34 -10.36 -8.47
CA TYR A 244 -29.07 -10.68 -7.25
C TYR A 244 -30.01 -9.49 -6.98
N GLN A 245 -31.32 -9.75 -7.05
CA GLN A 245 -32.38 -8.79 -6.75
C GLN A 245 -32.58 -8.67 -5.23
N LYS A 246 -32.89 -7.44 -4.82
CA LYS A 246 -33.19 -7.03 -3.45
C LYS A 246 -34.70 -7.18 -3.24
N GLU A 247 -35.15 -8.23 -2.56
CA GLU A 247 -36.55 -8.36 -2.14
C GLU A 247 -36.72 -8.03 -0.65
N ARG A 248 -37.85 -7.39 -0.38
CA ARG A 248 -38.22 -6.70 0.86
C ARG A 248 -38.81 -7.68 1.87
N ASP A 249 -38.66 -7.34 3.13
CA ASP A 249 -39.32 -7.96 4.28
C ASP A 249 -40.83 -8.11 4.04
N ASN A 250 -41.35 -9.30 4.33
CA ASN A 250 -42.72 -9.47 4.79
C ASN A 250 -42.79 -10.71 5.70
N GLU A 251 -43.27 -10.49 6.92
CA GLU A 251 -43.60 -11.51 7.90
C GLU A 251 -44.70 -12.43 7.35
N HIS A 252 -44.63 -13.74 7.60
CA HIS A 252 -45.72 -14.59 8.13
C HIS A 252 -45.20 -16.00 8.46
N ASN A 253 -45.75 -16.52 9.55
CA ASN A 253 -45.41 -17.72 10.31
C ASN A 253 -45.77 -19.02 9.56
N HIS A 254 -44.97 -20.10 9.69
CA HIS A 254 -45.45 -21.48 9.88
C HIS A 254 -44.31 -22.48 10.17
N HIS A 255 -44.51 -23.26 11.24
CA HIS A 255 -43.73 -24.41 11.71
C HIS A 255 -43.59 -25.54 10.67
N VAL A 256 -42.41 -26.20 10.64
CA VAL A 256 -42.31 -27.68 10.52
C VAL A 256 -41.07 -28.19 11.28
N HIS A 257 -41.32 -29.17 12.16
CA HIS A 257 -40.36 -30.01 12.89
C HIS A 257 -39.61 -31.00 11.98
N ARG A 258 -38.33 -31.29 12.29
CA ARG A 258 -37.68 -32.64 12.32
C ARG A 258 -36.16 -32.44 12.41
N ASP A 259 -35.34 -33.36 12.90
CA ASP A 259 -35.35 -34.27 14.04
C ASP A 259 -33.87 -34.70 14.24
N ARG A 260 -33.55 -35.29 15.38
CA ARG A 260 -32.19 -35.73 15.77
C ARG A 260 -31.78 -37.06 15.12
N ASN A 261 -30.48 -37.19 14.82
CA ASN A 261 -29.57 -38.30 15.16
C ASN A 261 -28.63 -38.75 14.03
N ASP A 262 -27.33 -38.73 14.32
CA ASP A 262 -26.33 -39.82 14.16
C ASP A 262 -24.92 -39.22 14.33
N LEU A 263 -24.35 -39.14 15.54
CA LEU A 263 -23.59 -40.17 16.28
C LEU A 263 -22.47 -40.91 15.52
N ARG A 264 -21.23 -40.54 15.91
CA ARG A 264 -20.09 -41.42 16.26
C ARG A 264 -19.34 -42.17 15.15
N ALA A 265 -18.06 -41.79 15.00
CA ALA A 265 -16.85 -42.63 15.14
C ALA A 265 -15.63 -41.77 14.73
N LEU A 266 -14.42 -41.74 15.30
CA LEU A 266 -13.67 -42.34 16.42
C LEU A 266 -12.43 -41.41 16.55
N ARG A 267 -12.26 -40.63 17.64
CA ARG A 267 -11.46 -40.92 18.85
C ARG A 267 -9.95 -41.23 18.63
N LYS A 268 -9.14 -40.20 18.96
CA LYS A 268 -7.85 -40.18 19.72
C LYS A 268 -6.61 -40.91 19.15
N LEU A 269 -5.49 -40.18 19.06
CA LEU A 269 -4.21 -40.41 19.76
C LEU A 269 -3.34 -39.12 19.71
N ARG A 270 -2.77 -38.71 20.84
CA ARG A 270 -1.66 -37.72 21.03
C ARG A 270 -0.47 -38.49 21.67
N PRO A 271 0.69 -37.88 22.00
CA PRO A 271 1.73 -37.29 21.14
C PRO A 271 3.16 -37.82 21.47
N GLY A 272 4.17 -37.43 20.68
CA GLY A 272 5.55 -37.24 21.16
C GLY A 272 6.65 -38.14 20.59
N ARG A 273 7.65 -37.56 19.91
CA ARG A 273 9.07 -37.55 20.30
C ARG A 273 9.94 -36.81 19.27
N SER A 274 10.94 -36.13 19.83
CA SER A 274 12.06 -35.39 19.22
C SER A 274 12.90 -36.23 18.25
N LEU A 275 13.41 -35.61 17.18
CA LEU A 275 14.67 -35.99 16.56
C LEU A 275 15.49 -34.75 16.15
N THR A 276 16.74 -34.81 16.60
CA THR A 276 17.90 -33.97 16.34
C THR A 276 18.56 -34.29 14.98
N ALA A 277 19.37 -33.32 14.53
CA ALA A 277 20.58 -33.46 13.70
C ALA A 277 20.46 -33.64 12.17
N ALA A 278 20.81 -32.54 11.48
CA ALA A 278 21.91 -32.40 10.53
C ALA A 278 22.17 -33.49 9.49
N TRP A 279 22.11 -33.14 8.20
CA TRP A 279 23.01 -33.64 7.17
C TRP A 279 23.33 -32.57 6.12
N SER A 280 24.63 -32.32 5.97
CA SER A 280 25.31 -31.58 4.91
C SER A 280 25.62 -32.46 3.70
N HIS A 281 25.64 -31.83 2.52
CA HIS A 281 26.36 -32.20 1.27
C HIS A 281 26.08 -33.52 0.55
N ARG A 282 25.67 -33.37 -0.72
CA ARG A 282 26.27 -33.87 -1.99
C ARG A 282 25.19 -33.74 -3.09
N GLY A 283 25.46 -33.27 -4.31
CA GLY A 283 26.70 -32.85 -4.96
C GLY A 283 26.37 -32.13 -6.26
#